data_AF-A0A2D8IT74-F1
#
_entry.id   AF-A0A2D8IT74-F1
#
_cell.length_a   1.000
_cell.length_b   1.000
_cell.length_c   1.000
_cell.angle_alpha   90.00
_cell.angle_beta   90.00
_cell.angle_gamma   90.00
#
_symmetry.space_group_name_H-M   'P 1'
#
loop_
_entity.id
_entity.type
_entity.pdbx_description
1 polymer ?
#
loop_
_entity_poly.entity_id
_entity_poly.type
_entity_poly.pdbx_seq_one_letter_code
_entity_poly.pdbx_strand_id
1 'polypeptide(L)'
;MRAISTVMLPLLIAVAATGTAAQSAEGGGRSYPDGHGGEVYFPMGDRSFADEVVSFTAGEPDGGDASSSPEAVLGVPDWDDGGGEEALTLGCMGDLVVSMSDNSLIDIPGPDLYVFEIGPDTEATALAISEDGENWVRVGRIAGGKAAVDIAPYVDAGTAYWYVRLLDLKQACDSRTPGADVDAIGAIGSATKIALDSEVLFDSGEHQLKAGAHAALEEVIAAIDNPGSTRIEVAGHTDNVGSESSNLALSERRARAVADFLDLSETFAEDAVTIRAFGESRPIASNDTARGRASNRRVELTVRTAPTEKASTRQVEILGVWNAGEHGVMELRRVNGQIEGDYSLDNGAVLGDFVSDTVFEGDWVEDDSRKRCDSKKDGREHWGHLRIEFETAQRDAFDVFWRYCGEEEDRGQWRGQLERLL
;
A
#
# COMPACT_ATOMS: atom_id res chain seq x y z
N MET A 1 63.71 -10.59 41.97
CA MET A 1 63.55 -9.67 40.82
C MET A 1 63.13 -10.46 39.59
N ARG A 2 61.83 -10.53 39.32
CA ARG A 2 61.27 -10.81 37.98
C ARG A 2 59.95 -10.04 37.90
N ALA A 3 59.95 -8.98 37.10
CA ALA A 3 58.78 -8.17 36.82
C ALA A 3 57.91 -8.93 35.81
N ILE A 4 56.61 -9.04 36.11
CA ILE A 4 55.61 -9.55 35.18
C ILE A 4 55.12 -8.33 34.39
N SER A 5 55.42 -8.31 33.10
CA SER A 5 55.02 -7.25 32.18
C SER A 5 53.59 -7.51 31.73
N THR A 6 52.65 -6.68 32.18
CA THR A 6 51.27 -6.65 31.71
C THR A 6 51.23 -6.02 30.33
N VAL A 7 50.89 -6.81 29.30
CA VAL A 7 50.55 -6.28 27.97
C VAL A 7 49.05 -6.06 27.94
N MET A 8 48.61 -4.79 28.04
CA MET A 8 47.27 -4.40 27.65
C MET A 8 47.18 -4.49 26.13
N LEU A 9 46.39 -5.43 25.62
CA LEU A 9 45.91 -5.42 24.25
C LEU A 9 44.70 -4.49 24.19
N PRO A 10 44.68 -3.44 23.34
CA PRO A 10 43.46 -2.69 23.12
C PRO A 10 42.47 -3.59 22.37
N LEU A 11 41.28 -3.76 22.95
CA LEU A 11 40.13 -4.39 22.29
C LEU A 11 39.69 -3.43 21.18
N LEU A 12 40.10 -3.70 19.93
CA LEU A 12 39.53 -3.04 18.76
C LEU A 12 38.07 -3.48 18.64
N ILE A 13 37.15 -2.59 19.00
CA ILE A 13 35.74 -2.70 18.61
C ILE A 13 35.69 -2.40 17.11
N ALA A 14 35.54 -3.43 16.29
CA ALA A 14 35.19 -3.27 14.89
C ALA A 14 33.69 -2.94 14.84
N VAL A 15 33.36 -1.64 14.85
CA VAL A 15 32.09 -1.16 14.33
C VAL A 15 32.16 -1.39 12.83
N ALA A 16 31.41 -2.35 12.31
CA ALA A 16 31.13 -2.41 10.88
C ALA A 16 30.20 -1.23 10.56
N ALA A 17 30.79 -0.04 10.41
CA ALA A 17 30.12 1.13 9.87
C ALA A 17 30.01 0.96 8.35
N THR A 18 29.01 0.20 7.90
CA THR A 18 28.44 0.37 6.57
C THR A 18 27.20 1.24 6.76
N GLY A 19 27.35 2.53 6.49
CA GLY A 19 26.32 3.54 6.71
C GLY A 19 26.85 4.65 7.59
N THR A 20 27.40 5.68 6.95
CA THR A 20 27.58 7.00 7.55
C THR A 20 26.23 7.50 8.06
N ALA A 21 26.02 7.48 9.38
CA ALA A 21 25.08 8.35 10.08
C ALA A 21 25.60 9.79 10.00
N ALA A 22 25.53 10.35 8.79
CA ALA A 22 25.77 11.74 8.39
C ALA A 22 25.63 11.84 6.87
N GLN A 23 24.52 11.35 6.31
CA GLN A 23 23.98 12.02 5.13
C GLN A 23 23.01 13.06 5.67
N SER A 24 23.41 14.31 5.51
CA SER A 24 22.54 15.47 5.63
C SER A 24 21.16 15.17 5.05
N ALA A 25 20.12 15.69 5.70
CA ALA A 25 18.79 15.86 5.16
C ALA A 25 18.82 16.74 3.89
N GLU A 26 19.34 16.22 2.78
CA GLU A 26 18.99 16.68 1.45
C GLU A 26 17.75 15.88 1.04
N GLY A 27 16.60 16.38 1.46
CA GLY A 27 15.30 15.76 1.22
C GLY A 27 14.20 16.80 1.40
N GLY A 28 14.37 17.97 0.78
CA GLY A 28 13.27 18.91 0.64
C GLY A 28 12.28 18.35 -0.38
N GLY A 29 10.99 18.68 -0.22
CA GLY A 29 9.99 18.25 -1.18
C GLY A 29 10.29 18.76 -2.59
N ARG A 30 9.92 17.95 -3.58
CA ARG A 30 10.31 18.11 -4.99
C ARG A 30 9.13 17.82 -5.91
N SER A 31 9.07 18.53 -7.03
CA SER A 31 8.12 18.24 -8.12
C SER A 31 8.76 17.35 -9.17
N TYR A 32 7.95 16.45 -9.74
CA TYR A 32 8.35 15.54 -10.82
C TYR A 32 7.38 15.66 -12.00
N PRO A 33 7.86 15.58 -13.24
CA PRO A 33 6.99 15.54 -14.42
C PRO A 33 6.02 14.36 -14.36
N ASP A 34 4.76 14.60 -14.69
CA ASP A 34 3.72 13.55 -14.63
C ASP A 34 3.61 12.69 -15.90
N GLY A 35 4.47 12.91 -16.90
CA GLY A 35 4.39 12.25 -18.22
C GLY A 35 3.35 12.85 -19.18
N HIS A 36 2.49 13.76 -18.72
CA HIS A 36 1.37 14.36 -19.46
C HIS A 36 1.47 15.89 -19.61
N GLY A 37 2.64 16.46 -19.31
CA GLY A 37 2.92 17.90 -19.43
C GLY A 37 2.64 18.72 -18.18
N GLY A 38 2.31 18.05 -17.06
CA GLY A 38 2.20 18.62 -15.72
C GLY A 38 3.33 18.16 -14.80
N GLU A 39 3.18 18.47 -13.51
CA GLU A 39 4.09 18.03 -12.45
C GLU A 39 3.31 17.68 -11.18
N VAL A 40 3.86 16.76 -10.38
CA VAL A 40 3.33 16.34 -9.08
C VAL A 40 4.36 16.61 -8.00
N TYR A 41 3.95 17.26 -6.91
CA TYR A 41 4.82 17.59 -5.78
C TYR A 41 4.79 16.51 -4.71
N PHE A 42 5.96 16.03 -4.31
CA PHE A 42 6.14 15.07 -3.23
C PHE A 42 6.85 15.72 -2.04
N PRO A 43 6.23 15.76 -0.86
CA PRO A 43 6.83 16.36 0.33
C PRO A 43 8.16 15.73 0.75
N MET A 44 8.35 14.43 0.54
CA MET A 44 9.60 13.70 0.86
C MET A 44 10.58 13.61 -0.32
N GLY A 45 10.26 14.21 -1.46
CA GLY A 45 11.09 14.18 -2.66
C GLY A 45 11.39 12.75 -3.11
N ASP A 46 12.65 12.44 -3.42
CA ASP A 46 13.05 11.17 -4.05
C ASP A 46 12.75 9.95 -3.16
N ARG A 47 12.65 10.14 -1.83
CA ARG A 47 12.29 9.08 -0.86
C ARG A 47 10.81 8.72 -0.86
N SER A 48 10.01 9.36 -1.70
CA SER A 48 8.56 9.09 -1.74
C SER A 48 8.23 7.86 -2.59
N PHE A 49 9.20 7.35 -3.34
CA PHE A 49 8.99 6.34 -4.37
C PHE A 49 9.28 4.93 -3.88
N ALA A 50 8.61 3.95 -4.48
CA ALA A 50 8.86 2.54 -4.22
C ALA A 50 10.31 2.16 -4.53
N ASP A 51 10.88 1.26 -3.74
CA ASP A 51 12.30 0.92 -3.76
C ASP A 51 12.58 -0.59 -3.92
N GLU A 52 11.54 -1.42 -3.91
CA GLU A 52 11.65 -2.86 -4.14
C GLU A 52 10.42 -3.40 -4.88
N VAL A 53 10.67 -4.27 -5.87
CA VAL A 53 9.63 -5.12 -6.47
C VAL A 53 9.52 -6.39 -5.65
N VAL A 54 8.37 -6.60 -5.03
CA VAL A 54 8.09 -7.81 -4.22
C VAL A 54 7.69 -8.97 -5.13
N SER A 55 6.84 -8.72 -6.11
CA SER A 55 6.44 -9.69 -7.11
C SER A 55 5.89 -9.02 -8.35
N PHE A 56 6.14 -9.62 -9.51
CA PHE A 56 5.51 -9.23 -10.76
C PHE A 56 5.10 -10.47 -11.55
N THR A 57 3.87 -10.48 -12.05
CA THR A 57 3.36 -11.47 -13.01
C THR A 57 2.81 -10.71 -14.20
N ALA A 58 3.51 -10.77 -15.33
CA ALA A 58 3.04 -10.15 -16.56
C ALA A 58 1.72 -10.77 -17.01
N GLY A 59 0.81 -9.91 -17.48
CA GLY A 59 -0.45 -10.30 -18.08
C GLY A 59 -0.29 -10.90 -19.48
N GLU A 60 -1.36 -11.42 -20.07
CA GLU A 60 -1.35 -12.02 -21.41
C GLU A 60 -2.41 -11.37 -22.33
N PRO A 61 -2.00 -10.71 -23.43
CA PRO A 61 -0.63 -10.54 -23.90
C PRO A 61 0.24 -9.67 -22.97
N ASP A 62 1.55 -9.94 -22.95
CA ASP A 62 2.54 -9.37 -22.02
C ASP A 62 3.28 -8.13 -22.55
N GLY A 63 3.13 -7.75 -23.81
CA GLY A 63 3.90 -6.63 -24.39
C GLY A 63 5.38 -6.91 -24.67
N GLY A 64 5.87 -8.14 -24.46
CA GLY A 64 7.23 -8.56 -24.78
C GLY A 64 8.32 -7.90 -23.93
N ASP A 65 9.28 -7.24 -24.59
CA ASP A 65 10.46 -6.67 -23.91
C ASP A 65 10.08 -5.60 -22.85
N ALA A 66 8.98 -4.88 -23.05
CA ALA A 66 8.47 -3.87 -22.12
C ALA A 66 7.97 -4.44 -20.78
N SER A 67 7.69 -5.76 -20.71
CA SER A 67 7.36 -6.48 -19.46
C SER A 67 8.56 -7.15 -18.82
N SER A 68 9.74 -7.07 -19.43
CA SER A 68 10.88 -7.92 -19.01
C SER A 68 11.61 -7.41 -17.77
N SER A 69 11.40 -6.15 -17.40
CA SER A 69 12.19 -5.44 -16.39
C SER A 69 11.29 -4.71 -15.39
N PRO A 70 10.66 -5.41 -14.43
CA PRO A 70 9.76 -4.79 -13.46
C PRO A 70 10.44 -3.75 -12.57
N GLU A 71 11.76 -3.80 -12.42
CA GLU A 71 12.53 -2.81 -11.65
C GLU A 71 12.50 -1.40 -12.25
N ALA A 72 12.02 -1.23 -13.49
CA ALA A 72 11.82 0.07 -14.12
C ALA A 72 10.84 0.97 -13.34
N VAL A 73 9.94 0.40 -12.52
CA VAL A 73 8.98 1.17 -11.71
C VAL A 73 9.56 1.77 -10.42
N LEU A 74 10.83 1.48 -10.12
CA LEU A 74 11.46 1.83 -8.84
C LEU A 74 12.17 3.18 -8.93
N GLY A 75 12.10 3.94 -7.85
CA GLY A 75 12.70 5.26 -7.78
C GLY A 75 11.85 6.35 -8.44
N VAL A 76 12.50 7.47 -8.75
CA VAL A 76 11.83 8.66 -9.30
C VAL A 76 11.44 8.42 -10.76
N PRO A 77 10.35 9.03 -11.25
CA PRO A 77 9.98 8.94 -12.65
C PRO A 77 11.12 9.50 -13.51
N ASP A 78 11.56 8.72 -14.47
CA ASP A 78 12.66 9.07 -15.37
C ASP A 78 12.35 8.83 -16.85
N TRP A 79 11.09 8.47 -17.16
CA TRP A 79 10.63 8.31 -18.53
C TRP A 79 10.98 9.52 -19.40
N ASP A 80 11.73 9.24 -20.47
CA ASP A 80 12.02 10.19 -21.54
C ASP A 80 11.34 9.76 -22.86
N ASP A 81 10.88 10.74 -23.62
CA ASP A 81 10.33 10.53 -24.96
C ASP A 81 11.42 10.17 -26.00
N GLY A 82 12.67 9.99 -25.54
CA GLY A 82 13.91 9.89 -26.31
C GLY A 82 14.46 8.46 -26.48
N GLY A 83 13.91 7.47 -25.77
CA GLY A 83 14.15 6.04 -26.00
C GLY A 83 15.31 5.44 -25.20
N GLY A 84 15.54 5.91 -23.98
CA GLY A 84 16.58 5.36 -23.08
C GLY A 84 16.10 4.23 -22.17
N GLU A 85 14.97 4.43 -21.47
CA GLU A 85 14.44 3.52 -20.45
C GLU A 85 12.93 3.35 -20.67
N GLU A 86 12.45 2.11 -20.63
CA GLU A 86 11.07 1.75 -20.97
C GLU A 86 10.26 1.64 -19.69
N ALA A 87 9.17 2.40 -19.58
CA ALA A 87 8.15 2.17 -18.56
C ALA A 87 7.72 0.69 -18.61
N LEU A 88 7.42 0.11 -17.44
CA LEU A 88 6.95 -1.27 -17.34
C LEU A 88 5.52 -1.36 -17.86
N THR A 89 5.27 -2.11 -18.93
CA THR A 89 3.90 -2.52 -19.24
C THR A 89 3.49 -3.67 -18.32
N LEU A 90 2.31 -3.64 -17.73
CA LEU A 90 1.86 -4.73 -16.86
C LEU A 90 1.51 -6.00 -17.64
N GLY A 91 1.16 -5.87 -18.93
CA GLY A 91 0.44 -6.93 -19.63
C GLY A 91 -1.04 -6.94 -19.27
N CYS A 92 -1.87 -7.53 -20.13
CA CYS A 92 -3.30 -7.65 -19.91
C CYS A 92 -3.60 -8.57 -18.71
N MET A 93 -4.24 -8.06 -17.67
CA MET A 93 -4.39 -8.70 -16.35
C MET A 93 -3.06 -8.94 -15.59
N GLY A 94 -2.05 -8.11 -15.84
CA GLY A 94 -0.80 -8.12 -15.09
C GLY A 94 -0.96 -7.73 -13.63
N ASP A 95 -0.09 -8.27 -12.77
CA ASP A 95 -0.11 -8.09 -11.32
C ASP A 95 1.28 -7.69 -10.82
N LEU A 96 1.39 -6.47 -10.28
CA LEU A 96 2.63 -5.92 -9.74
C LEU A 96 2.45 -5.60 -8.26
N VAL A 97 3.41 -6.01 -7.44
CA VAL A 97 3.52 -5.64 -6.04
C VAL A 97 4.88 -4.99 -5.80
N VAL A 98 4.85 -3.78 -5.25
CA VAL A 98 6.03 -3.04 -4.83
C VAL A 98 5.99 -2.76 -3.33
N SER A 99 7.16 -2.62 -2.72
CA SER A 99 7.34 -2.18 -1.34
C SER A 99 8.01 -0.81 -1.27
N MET A 100 7.77 -0.17 -0.13
CA MET A 100 8.34 1.09 0.32
C MET A 100 9.10 0.78 1.63
N SER A 101 10.42 0.58 1.53
CA SER A 101 11.22 0.06 2.66
C SER A 101 11.66 1.14 3.66
N ASP A 102 11.87 2.37 3.18
CA ASP A 102 12.30 3.52 3.99
C ASP A 102 11.23 4.62 4.15
N ASN A 103 10.12 4.52 3.42
CA ASN A 103 8.95 5.37 3.50
C ASN A 103 7.65 4.52 3.60
N SER A 104 6.51 5.15 3.85
CA SER A 104 5.20 4.50 3.82
C SER A 104 4.18 5.38 3.13
N LEU A 105 3.06 4.79 2.74
CA LEU A 105 1.84 5.49 2.40
C LEU A 105 0.99 5.72 3.67
N ILE A 106 0.59 6.95 3.92
CA ILE A 106 -0.35 7.35 4.98
C ILE A 106 -1.43 8.26 4.41
N ASP A 107 -2.60 8.25 5.04
CA ASP A 107 -3.69 9.20 4.76
C ASP A 107 -3.32 10.62 5.20
N ILE A 108 -3.31 11.55 4.24
CA ILE A 108 -3.21 13.01 4.41
C ILE A 108 -4.35 13.69 3.65
N PRO A 109 -4.66 14.97 3.92
CA PRO A 109 -5.67 15.68 3.14
C PRO A 109 -5.33 15.75 1.64
N GLY A 110 -6.12 15.06 0.81
CA GLY A 110 -5.98 15.05 -0.65
C GLY A 110 -5.48 13.70 -1.17
N PRO A 111 -4.91 13.65 -2.39
CA PRO A 111 -4.34 12.42 -2.91
C PRO A 111 -3.07 12.00 -2.15
N ASP A 112 -2.98 10.70 -1.85
CA ASP A 112 -1.90 10.12 -1.05
C ASP A 112 -0.93 9.30 -1.89
N LEU A 113 -1.41 8.73 -2.99
CA LEU A 113 -0.67 7.85 -3.88
C LEU A 113 -0.74 8.38 -5.30
N TYR A 114 0.36 8.26 -6.03
CA TYR A 114 0.42 8.58 -7.45
C TYR A 114 1.12 7.46 -8.21
N VAL A 115 0.53 7.03 -9.32
CA VAL A 115 1.14 6.08 -10.27
C VAL A 115 1.44 6.81 -11.56
N PHE A 116 2.71 6.88 -11.94
CA PHE A 116 3.15 7.51 -13.18
C PHE A 116 2.88 6.56 -14.34
N GLU A 117 1.63 6.61 -14.84
CA GLU A 117 1.20 5.90 -16.05
C GLU A 117 1.58 6.74 -17.28
N ILE A 118 2.28 6.11 -18.21
CA ILE A 118 2.78 6.70 -19.44
C ILE A 118 1.94 6.21 -20.63
N GLY A 119 1.92 7.00 -21.70
CA GLY A 119 1.27 6.61 -22.94
C GLY A 119 -0.15 7.15 -23.10
N PRO A 120 -0.71 6.99 -24.31
CA PRO A 120 -1.99 7.62 -24.68
C PRO A 120 -3.21 6.71 -24.44
N ASP A 121 -2.99 5.42 -24.18
CA ASP A 121 -4.06 4.45 -24.03
C ASP A 121 -4.73 4.59 -22.66
N THR A 122 -5.98 4.14 -22.55
CA THR A 122 -6.73 4.18 -21.29
C THR A 122 -6.79 2.77 -20.73
N GLU A 123 -5.97 2.51 -19.72
CA GLU A 123 -5.70 1.17 -19.22
C GLU A 123 -6.06 1.09 -17.75
N ALA A 124 -7.33 0.81 -17.48
CA ALA A 124 -7.82 0.80 -16.12
C ALA A 124 -7.07 -0.23 -15.26
N THR A 125 -6.51 0.25 -14.15
CA THR A 125 -5.72 -0.55 -13.21
C THR A 125 -6.27 -0.35 -11.80
N ALA A 126 -6.54 -1.45 -11.10
CA ALA A 126 -6.94 -1.42 -9.70
C ALA A 126 -5.74 -1.31 -8.77
N LEU A 127 -5.95 -0.65 -7.63
CA LEU A 127 -4.93 -0.46 -6.62
C LEU A 127 -5.36 -1.08 -5.29
N ALA A 128 -4.43 -1.76 -4.65
CA ALA A 128 -4.52 -2.15 -3.25
C ALA A 128 -3.25 -1.78 -2.49
N ILE A 129 -3.39 -1.68 -1.17
CA ILE A 129 -2.29 -1.38 -0.27
C ILE A 129 -2.30 -2.34 0.91
N SER A 130 -1.15 -2.55 1.55
CA SER A 130 -1.02 -3.47 2.68
C SER A 130 -0.03 -2.99 3.73
N GLU A 131 -0.30 -3.32 4.99
CA GLU A 131 0.64 -3.14 6.09
C GLU A 131 1.70 -4.25 6.19
N ASP A 132 1.43 -5.43 5.61
CA ASP A 132 2.20 -6.65 5.83
C ASP A 132 2.49 -7.47 4.56
N GLY A 133 1.94 -7.06 3.41
CA GLY A 133 2.09 -7.76 2.13
C GLY A 133 1.18 -8.98 1.99
N GLU A 134 0.38 -9.29 3.01
CA GLU A 134 -0.51 -10.46 3.05
C GLU A 134 -1.99 -10.04 3.04
N ASN A 135 -2.33 -9.06 3.87
CA ASN A 135 -3.68 -8.53 4.03
C ASN A 135 -3.80 -7.22 3.24
N TRP A 136 -4.60 -7.26 2.19
CA TRP A 136 -4.72 -6.16 1.23
C TRP A 136 -6.00 -5.35 1.50
N VAL A 137 -5.94 -4.07 1.12
CA VAL A 137 -7.09 -3.16 1.11
C VAL A 137 -7.16 -2.52 -0.27
N ARG A 138 -8.25 -2.78 -1.02
CA ARG A 138 -8.53 -2.05 -2.27
C ARG A 138 -8.79 -0.57 -1.99
N VAL A 139 -8.08 0.31 -2.71
CA VAL A 139 -8.13 1.77 -2.54
C VAL A 139 -8.50 2.54 -3.80
N GLY A 140 -9.01 1.85 -4.82
CA GLY A 140 -9.57 2.46 -6.02
C GLY A 140 -8.91 1.98 -7.31
N ARG A 141 -8.94 2.85 -8.32
CA ARG A 141 -8.41 2.59 -9.67
C ARG A 141 -7.80 3.84 -10.30
N ILE A 142 -6.81 3.64 -11.16
CA ILE A 142 -6.27 4.62 -12.11
C ILE A 142 -6.74 4.26 -13.53
N ALA A 143 -6.84 5.26 -14.41
CA ALA A 143 -7.12 5.10 -15.83
C ALA A 143 -7.00 6.44 -16.55
N GLY A 144 -6.49 6.46 -17.80
CA GLY A 144 -6.70 7.55 -18.75
C GLY A 144 -6.22 8.92 -18.24
N GLY A 145 -5.04 8.95 -17.61
CA GLY A 145 -4.42 10.14 -17.03
C GLY A 145 -4.86 10.47 -15.59
N LYS A 146 -5.84 9.74 -15.00
CA LYS A 146 -6.07 9.79 -13.56
C LYS A 146 -5.10 8.84 -12.87
N ALA A 147 -4.01 9.41 -12.36
CA ALA A 147 -2.93 8.71 -11.67
C ALA A 147 -2.95 8.87 -10.14
N ALA A 148 -3.66 9.88 -9.64
CA ALA A 148 -3.71 10.22 -8.21
C ALA A 148 -4.85 9.48 -7.49
N VAL A 149 -4.53 8.88 -6.35
CA VAL A 149 -5.45 8.11 -5.50
C VAL A 149 -5.43 8.67 -4.08
N ASP A 150 -6.62 9.03 -3.58
CA ASP A 150 -6.89 9.38 -2.19
C ASP A 150 -7.38 8.13 -1.47
N ILE A 151 -6.66 7.71 -0.42
CA ILE A 151 -6.94 6.46 0.30
C ILE A 151 -7.89 6.66 1.49
N ALA A 152 -8.14 7.91 1.91
CA ALA A 152 -8.95 8.26 3.08
C ALA A 152 -10.31 7.55 3.15
N PRO A 153 -11.06 7.33 2.04
CA PRO A 153 -12.35 6.65 2.11
C PRO A 153 -12.26 5.17 2.51
N TYR A 154 -11.08 4.55 2.36
CA TYR A 154 -10.86 3.11 2.45
C TYR A 154 -10.11 2.67 3.70
N VAL A 155 -9.41 3.59 4.38
CA VAL A 155 -8.49 3.25 5.46
C VAL A 155 -8.82 3.95 6.77
N ASP A 156 -8.30 3.41 7.86
CA ASP A 156 -8.31 4.11 9.14
C ASP A 156 -7.13 5.10 9.18
N ALA A 157 -7.43 6.36 9.48
CA ALA A 157 -6.43 7.41 9.51
C ALA A 157 -5.27 7.10 10.45
N GLY A 158 -4.06 7.48 10.04
CA GLY A 158 -2.83 7.26 10.80
C GLY A 158 -2.27 5.84 10.71
N THR A 159 -2.91 4.95 9.94
CA THR A 159 -2.32 3.67 9.53
C THR A 159 -1.29 3.91 8.43
N ALA A 160 -0.15 3.21 8.53
CA ALA A 160 0.91 3.26 7.54
C ALA A 160 0.94 1.96 6.73
N TYR A 161 0.93 2.10 5.41
CA TYR A 161 0.95 1.03 4.44
C TYR A 161 2.31 1.01 3.75
N TRP A 162 2.89 -0.17 3.59
CA TRP A 162 4.26 -0.36 3.10
C TRP A 162 4.33 -1.02 1.74
N TYR A 163 3.18 -1.51 1.27
CA TYR A 163 3.07 -2.24 0.02
C TYR A 163 1.97 -1.62 -0.82
N VAL A 164 2.22 -1.52 -2.13
CA VAL A 164 1.25 -1.10 -3.13
C VAL A 164 1.18 -2.20 -4.17
N ARG A 165 -0.04 -2.54 -4.60
CA ARG A 165 -0.32 -3.52 -5.63
C ARG A 165 -1.14 -2.91 -6.74
N LEU A 166 -0.72 -3.15 -7.97
CA LEU A 166 -1.40 -2.77 -9.20
C LEU A 166 -1.89 -4.04 -9.90
N LEU A 167 -3.14 -4.04 -10.34
CA LEU A 167 -3.77 -5.11 -11.11
C LEU A 167 -4.45 -4.52 -12.35
N ASP A 168 -3.98 -4.87 -13.54
CA ASP A 168 -4.63 -4.47 -14.79
C ASP A 168 -6.05 -5.07 -14.89
N LEU A 169 -7.03 -4.28 -15.34
CA LEU A 169 -8.45 -4.66 -15.36
C LEU A 169 -8.96 -5.08 -16.74
N LYS A 170 -8.07 -5.51 -17.62
CA LYS A 170 -8.37 -6.00 -18.98
C LYS A 170 -9.04 -4.95 -19.85
N GLN A 171 -8.43 -3.78 -19.93
CA GLN A 171 -8.77 -2.76 -20.91
C GLN A 171 -7.60 -2.62 -21.90
N ALA A 172 -7.91 -2.31 -23.16
CA ALA A 172 -6.92 -2.10 -24.22
C ALA A 172 -5.92 -3.25 -24.51
N CYS A 173 -6.23 -4.51 -24.15
CA CYS A 173 -5.33 -5.66 -24.32
C CYS A 173 -4.88 -6.00 -25.77
N ASP A 174 -5.46 -5.36 -26.79
CA ASP A 174 -5.06 -5.53 -28.19
C ASP A 174 -4.00 -4.49 -28.63
N SER A 175 -3.53 -3.63 -27.73
CA SER A 175 -2.50 -2.61 -28.00
C SER A 175 -1.10 -3.23 -28.13
N ARG A 176 -0.10 -2.39 -28.44
CA ARG A 176 1.31 -2.81 -28.49
C ARG A 176 1.91 -2.99 -27.10
N THR A 177 1.44 -2.19 -26.15
CA THR A 177 1.82 -2.19 -24.74
C THR A 177 0.54 -2.45 -23.94
N PRO A 178 0.11 -3.73 -23.85
CA PRO A 178 -1.17 -4.07 -23.24
C PRO A 178 -1.12 -3.91 -21.72
N GLY A 179 -2.07 -3.19 -21.16
CA GLY A 179 -2.16 -2.95 -19.72
C GLY A 179 -1.22 -1.82 -19.29
N ALA A 180 -1.46 -1.25 -18.11
CA ALA A 180 -0.85 0.02 -17.73
C ALA A 180 0.68 0.05 -17.87
N ASP A 181 1.17 1.12 -18.49
CA ASP A 181 2.59 1.41 -18.69
C ASP A 181 3.12 2.28 -17.52
N VAL A 182 3.71 1.66 -16.51
CA VAL A 182 4.10 2.28 -15.24
C VAL A 182 5.59 2.67 -15.25
N ASP A 183 5.86 3.95 -15.01
CA ASP A 183 7.21 4.51 -14.86
C ASP A 183 7.64 4.59 -13.40
N ALA A 184 6.73 4.97 -12.50
CA ALA A 184 7.03 5.10 -11.08
C ALA A 184 5.79 5.02 -10.21
N ILE A 185 5.97 4.66 -8.94
CA ILE A 185 4.90 4.64 -7.93
C ILE A 185 5.38 5.43 -6.71
N GLY A 186 4.65 6.50 -6.36
CA GLY A 186 5.06 7.43 -5.30
C GLY A 186 3.96 7.69 -4.26
N ALA A 187 4.34 7.68 -2.98
CA ALA A 187 3.52 8.13 -1.86
C ALA A 187 3.64 9.65 -1.65
N ILE A 188 2.61 10.40 -2.05
CA ILE A 188 2.44 11.83 -1.72
C ILE A 188 2.25 11.98 -0.21
N GLY A 189 1.33 11.19 0.34
CA GLY A 189 1.11 11.05 1.77
C GLY A 189 2.11 10.08 2.34
N SER A 190 3.21 10.57 2.92
CA SER A 190 4.29 9.69 3.38
C SER A 190 4.77 9.94 4.79
N ALA A 191 5.18 8.84 5.44
CA ALA A 191 5.83 8.83 6.73
C ALA A 191 7.18 8.12 6.65
N THR A 192 8.14 8.61 7.43
CA THR A 192 9.50 8.08 7.49
C THR A 192 9.54 6.87 8.41
N LYS A 193 10.19 5.79 7.95
CA LYS A 193 10.46 4.61 8.78
C LYS A 193 11.91 4.62 9.28
N ILE A 194 12.09 4.38 10.57
CA ILE A 194 13.41 4.22 11.18
C ILE A 194 13.44 2.86 11.89
N ALA A 195 14.27 1.94 11.41
CA ALA A 195 14.48 0.65 12.05
C ALA A 195 15.69 0.70 12.99
N LEU A 196 15.47 0.38 14.26
CA LEU A 196 16.50 0.30 15.29
C LEU A 196 16.71 -1.16 15.70
N ASP A 197 17.96 -1.62 15.64
CA ASP A 197 18.33 -2.98 16.05
C ASP A 197 18.12 -3.16 17.57
N SER A 198 17.37 -4.21 17.95
CA SER A 198 17.14 -4.51 19.37
C SER A 198 18.42 -4.83 20.13
N GLU A 199 19.48 -5.31 19.49
CA GLU A 199 20.77 -5.59 20.15
C GLU A 199 21.51 -4.30 20.55
N VAL A 200 21.27 -3.22 19.81
CA VAL A 200 21.77 -1.88 20.16
C VAL A 200 20.97 -1.33 21.34
N LEU A 201 19.65 -1.54 21.32
CA LEU A 201 18.73 -0.98 22.31
C LEU A 201 18.70 -1.74 23.65
N PHE A 202 18.75 -3.07 23.62
CA PHE A 202 18.45 -3.94 24.76
C PHE A 202 19.45 -5.08 24.91
N ASP A 203 19.54 -5.63 26.12
CA ASP A 203 20.17 -6.94 26.32
C ASP A 203 19.25 -8.08 25.86
N SER A 204 19.81 -9.27 25.64
CA SER A 204 19.08 -10.44 25.15
C SER A 204 17.94 -10.82 26.11
N GLY A 205 16.71 -10.91 25.59
CA GLY A 205 15.51 -11.20 26.39
C GLY A 205 15.04 -10.05 27.29
N GLU A 206 15.76 -8.94 27.32
CA GLU A 206 15.46 -7.78 28.15
C GLU A 206 14.72 -6.70 27.35
N HIS A 207 14.12 -5.76 28.09
CA HIS A 207 13.40 -4.59 27.57
C HIS A 207 13.89 -3.28 28.22
N GLN A 208 14.87 -3.35 29.13
CA GLN A 208 15.50 -2.16 29.69
C GLN A 208 16.47 -1.56 28.68
N LEU A 209 16.32 -0.28 28.34
CA LEU A 209 17.22 0.41 27.42
C LEU A 209 18.66 0.43 27.97
N LYS A 210 19.61 0.06 27.11
CA LYS A 210 21.05 0.19 27.36
C LYS A 210 21.44 1.66 27.47
N ALA A 211 22.53 1.94 28.18
CA ALA A 211 23.09 3.29 28.23
C ALA A 211 23.43 3.84 26.83
N GLY A 212 23.96 3.00 25.93
CA GLY A 212 24.25 3.37 24.54
C GLY A 212 23.00 3.61 23.68
N ALA A 213 21.85 3.06 24.06
CA ALA A 213 20.58 3.25 23.34
C ALA A 213 20.07 4.70 23.43
N HIS A 214 20.39 5.39 24.54
CA HIS A 214 19.95 6.76 24.77
C HIS A 214 20.54 7.71 23.71
N ALA A 215 21.84 7.57 23.40
CA ALA A 215 22.49 8.37 22.38
C ALA A 215 21.90 8.15 20.98
N ALA A 216 21.60 6.90 20.61
CA ALA A 216 20.97 6.59 19.33
C ALA A 216 19.54 7.19 19.22
N LEU A 217 18.77 7.14 20.30
CA LEU A 217 17.43 7.74 20.34
C LEU A 217 17.48 9.27 20.37
N GLU A 218 18.47 9.88 21.02
CA GLU A 218 18.73 11.33 20.96
C GLU A 218 19.07 11.79 19.53
N GLU A 219 19.86 11.01 18.79
CA GLU A 219 20.15 11.27 17.37
C GLU A 219 18.87 11.21 16.51
N VAL A 220 17.98 10.24 16.78
CA VAL A 220 16.68 10.18 16.11
C VAL A 220 15.85 11.43 16.41
N ILE A 221 15.73 11.83 17.67
CA ILE A 221 14.98 13.03 18.06
C ILE A 221 15.54 14.28 17.37
N ALA A 222 16.87 14.41 17.32
CA ALA A 222 17.55 15.54 16.70
C ALA A 222 17.35 15.62 15.17
N ALA A 223 17.06 14.49 14.52
CA ALA A 223 16.79 14.41 13.08
C ALA A 223 15.32 14.69 12.72
N ILE A 224 14.41 14.78 13.69
CA ILE A 224 12.98 15.03 13.43
C ILE A 224 12.73 16.53 13.28
N ASP A 225 12.31 16.90 12.08
CA ASP A 225 11.83 18.26 11.81
C ASP A 225 10.43 18.49 12.40
N ASN A 226 10.18 19.71 12.87
CA ASN A 226 8.88 20.17 13.41
C ASN A 226 8.25 19.26 14.48
N PRO A 227 8.97 18.94 15.58
CA PRO A 227 8.54 17.94 16.57
C PRO A 227 7.18 18.26 17.24
N GLY A 228 6.79 19.53 17.33
CA GLY A 228 5.50 19.95 17.90
C GLY A 228 4.28 19.51 17.08
N SER A 229 4.46 19.18 15.81
CA SER A 229 3.43 18.62 14.93
C SER A 229 3.72 17.18 14.53
N THR A 230 4.65 16.49 15.18
CA THR A 230 5.00 15.11 14.83
C THR A 230 4.12 14.10 15.57
N ARG A 231 3.87 12.96 14.94
CA ARG A 231 3.37 11.72 15.54
C ARG A 231 4.36 10.60 15.28
N ILE A 232 4.59 9.78 16.29
CA ILE A 232 5.55 8.67 16.24
C ILE A 232 4.81 7.41 16.67
N GLU A 233 4.77 6.41 15.80
CA GLU A 233 4.38 5.07 16.20
C GLU A 233 5.64 4.22 16.46
N VAL A 234 5.69 3.57 17.62
CA VAL A 234 6.78 2.69 18.03
C VAL A 234 6.30 1.24 17.93
N ALA A 235 6.83 0.49 16.98
CA ALA A 235 6.47 -0.91 16.75
C ALA A 235 7.58 -1.86 17.23
N GLY A 236 7.23 -2.78 18.13
CA GLY A 236 8.16 -3.82 18.59
C GLY A 236 8.03 -5.11 17.78
N HIS A 237 9.18 -5.73 17.46
CA HIS A 237 9.26 -7.03 16.79
C HIS A 237 10.26 -7.98 17.47
N THR A 238 10.04 -9.28 17.35
CA THR A 238 10.95 -10.34 17.78
C THR A 238 11.26 -11.30 16.64
N ASP A 239 12.25 -12.17 16.86
CA ASP A 239 12.38 -13.38 16.05
C ASP A 239 11.37 -14.45 16.52
N ASN A 240 11.46 -15.65 15.92
CA ASN A 240 10.58 -16.76 16.24
C ASN A 240 11.03 -17.64 17.43
N VAL A 241 11.96 -17.17 18.27
CA VAL A 241 12.48 -17.96 19.40
C VAL A 241 11.66 -17.68 20.66
N GLY A 242 10.72 -18.56 20.97
CA GLY A 242 9.88 -18.43 22.16
C GLY A 242 8.47 -18.96 21.93
N SER A 243 7.53 -18.58 22.80
CA SER A 243 6.11 -18.69 22.47
C SER A 243 5.64 -17.37 21.87
N GLU A 244 4.70 -17.42 20.92
CA GLU A 244 4.05 -16.26 20.32
C GLU A 244 3.59 -15.23 21.38
N SER A 245 2.95 -15.70 22.45
CA SER A 245 2.50 -14.85 23.56
C SER A 245 3.64 -14.16 24.33
N SER A 246 4.78 -14.84 24.49
CA SER A 246 5.96 -14.26 25.16
C SER A 246 6.63 -13.22 24.26
N ASN A 247 6.67 -13.51 22.95
CA ASN A 247 7.22 -12.66 21.91
C ASN A 247 6.40 -11.38 21.75
N LEU A 248 5.08 -11.49 21.71
CA LEU A 248 4.17 -10.33 21.70
C LEU A 248 4.39 -9.45 22.93
N ALA A 249 4.38 -10.03 24.14
CA ALA A 249 4.57 -9.28 25.37
C ALA A 249 5.97 -8.66 25.49
N LEU A 250 7.02 -9.32 24.98
CA LEU A 250 8.38 -8.76 24.96
C LEU A 250 8.47 -7.58 23.99
N SER A 251 7.89 -7.73 22.80
CA SER A 251 7.85 -6.67 21.80
C SER A 251 7.12 -5.42 22.29
N GLU A 252 5.99 -5.59 22.98
CA GLU A 252 5.23 -4.51 23.60
C GLU A 252 6.04 -3.77 24.67
N ARG A 253 6.72 -4.51 25.56
CA ARG A 253 7.56 -3.90 26.60
C ARG A 253 8.74 -3.12 26.02
N ARG A 254 9.35 -3.61 24.94
CA ARG A 254 10.44 -2.92 24.24
C ARG A 254 9.96 -1.65 23.57
N ALA A 255 8.81 -1.71 22.89
CA ALA A 255 8.20 -0.54 22.28
C ALA A 255 7.80 0.50 23.35
N ARG A 256 7.24 0.07 24.49
CA ARG A 256 6.97 0.96 25.65
C ARG A 256 8.24 1.62 26.18
N ALA A 257 9.34 0.89 26.35
CA ALA A 257 10.58 1.47 26.85
C ALA A 257 11.13 2.58 25.93
N VAL A 258 11.03 2.41 24.61
CA VAL A 258 11.41 3.44 23.64
C VAL A 258 10.41 4.60 23.66
N ALA A 259 9.11 4.33 23.71
CA ALA A 259 8.10 5.37 23.80
C ALA A 259 8.24 6.23 25.06
N ASP A 260 8.46 5.61 26.23
CA ASP A 260 8.70 6.30 27.50
C ASP A 260 9.93 7.22 27.38
N PHE A 261 10.98 6.78 26.69
CA PHE A 261 12.15 7.61 26.43
C PHE A 261 11.82 8.83 25.55
N LEU A 262 11.05 8.63 24.47
CA LEU A 262 10.63 9.72 23.58
C LEU A 262 9.70 10.72 24.31
N ASP A 263 8.77 10.23 25.14
CA ASP A 263 7.87 11.08 25.93
C ASP A 263 8.65 11.91 26.96
N LEU A 264 9.64 11.31 27.64
CA LEU A 264 10.50 12.00 28.61
C LEU A 264 11.41 13.07 28.01
N SER A 265 11.61 13.07 26.69
CA SER A 265 12.39 14.11 26.01
C SER A 265 11.70 15.48 26.03
N GLU A 266 10.39 15.53 26.32
CA GLU A 266 9.55 16.73 26.28
C GLU A 266 9.62 17.50 24.95
N THR A 267 10.08 16.83 23.88
CA THR A 267 10.31 17.43 22.56
C THR A 267 9.04 17.39 21.70
N PHE A 268 8.23 16.35 21.86
CA PHE A 268 7.00 16.13 21.09
C PHE A 268 5.76 16.60 21.85
N ALA A 269 4.64 16.74 21.12
CA ALA A 269 3.35 17.05 21.73
C ALA A 269 2.90 15.93 22.69
N GLU A 270 2.04 16.29 23.65
CA GLU A 270 1.33 15.30 24.47
C GLU A 270 0.57 14.31 23.57
N ASP A 271 0.61 13.02 23.90
CA ASP A 271 0.05 11.91 23.12
C ASP A 271 0.62 11.77 21.68
N ALA A 272 1.81 12.34 21.41
CA ALA A 272 2.44 12.19 20.09
C ALA A 272 2.95 10.77 19.81
N VAL A 273 3.20 9.98 20.85
CA VAL A 273 3.82 8.67 20.75
C VAL A 273 2.80 7.56 21.01
N THR A 274 2.64 6.65 20.05
CA THR A 274 1.82 5.45 20.16
C THR A 274 2.67 4.19 20.06
N ILE A 275 2.13 3.04 20.50
CA ILE A 275 2.85 1.76 20.48
C ILE A 275 2.04 0.72 19.72
N ARG A 276 2.76 -0.08 18.92
CA ARG A 276 2.29 -1.37 18.40
C ARG A 276 3.23 -2.49 18.81
N ALA A 277 2.69 -3.70 18.93
CA ALA A 277 3.44 -4.89 19.28
C ALA A 277 3.07 -6.00 18.29
N PHE A 278 4.05 -6.51 17.55
CA PHE A 278 3.83 -7.54 16.54
C PHE A 278 4.40 -8.89 16.93
N GLY A 279 5.26 -8.96 17.96
CA GLY A 279 5.99 -10.19 18.28
C GLY A 279 6.74 -10.72 17.05
N GLU A 280 6.52 -12.00 16.73
CA GLU A 280 7.16 -12.70 15.61
C GLU A 280 6.36 -12.65 14.29
N SER A 281 5.18 -12.02 14.28
CA SER A 281 4.21 -12.11 13.18
C SER A 281 4.60 -11.36 11.90
N ARG A 282 5.51 -10.39 11.99
CA ARG A 282 6.00 -9.59 10.85
C ARG A 282 7.53 -9.71 10.67
N PRO A 283 8.05 -10.88 10.25
CA PRO A 283 9.47 -11.07 9.99
C PRO A 283 9.88 -10.36 8.69
N ILE A 284 11.05 -9.72 8.68
CA ILE A 284 11.65 -9.08 7.49
C ILE A 284 12.77 -9.90 6.87
N ALA A 285 13.14 -11.01 7.52
CA ALA A 285 14.14 -11.95 7.05
C ALA A 285 13.85 -13.36 7.53
N SER A 286 14.45 -14.37 6.89
CA SER A 286 14.29 -15.77 7.28
C SER A 286 14.72 -16.02 8.72
N ASN A 287 13.79 -16.54 9.52
CA ASN A 287 14.05 -16.97 10.90
C ASN A 287 14.93 -18.23 11.00
N ASP A 288 15.22 -18.90 9.88
CA ASP A 288 16.07 -20.10 9.87
C ASP A 288 17.55 -19.75 10.09
N THR A 289 17.95 -18.52 9.75
CA THR A 289 19.33 -18.06 9.87
C THR A 289 19.53 -17.16 11.08
N ALA A 290 20.71 -17.22 11.70
CA ALA A 290 21.04 -16.33 12.82
C ALA A 290 20.99 -14.84 12.42
N ARG A 291 21.43 -14.54 11.20
CA ARG A 291 21.39 -13.18 10.63
C ARG A 291 19.94 -12.71 10.46
N GLY A 292 19.07 -13.52 9.85
CA GLY A 292 17.68 -13.13 9.66
C GLY A 292 16.92 -12.98 10.98
N ARG A 293 17.18 -13.84 11.97
CA ARG A 293 16.66 -13.64 13.33
C ARG A 293 17.14 -12.32 13.95
N ALA A 294 18.41 -11.95 13.76
CA ALA A 294 18.91 -10.66 14.24
C ALA A 294 18.16 -9.49 13.59
N SER A 295 17.97 -9.51 12.27
CA SER A 295 17.17 -8.51 11.56
C SER A 295 15.71 -8.44 12.05
N ASN A 296 15.09 -9.57 12.39
CA ASN A 296 13.72 -9.59 12.90
C ASN A 296 13.58 -8.98 14.31
N ARG A 297 14.63 -9.00 15.13
CA ARG A 297 14.66 -8.38 16.46
C ARG A 297 14.92 -6.88 16.32
N ARG A 298 13.86 -6.09 16.18
CA ARG A 298 13.95 -4.65 15.94
C ARG A 298 12.84 -3.86 16.62
N VAL A 299 13.06 -2.57 16.77
CA VAL A 299 12.02 -1.58 17.05
C VAL A 299 11.94 -0.65 15.84
N GLU A 300 10.76 -0.49 15.27
CA GLU A 300 10.53 0.44 14.18
C GLU A 300 9.87 1.71 14.71
N LEU A 301 10.28 2.86 14.21
CA LEU A 301 9.66 4.15 14.45
C LEU A 301 9.06 4.65 13.14
N THR A 302 7.75 4.87 13.11
CA THR A 302 7.06 5.50 11.99
C THR A 302 6.78 6.95 12.36
N VAL A 303 7.54 7.86 11.75
CA VAL A 303 7.51 9.30 12.04
C VAL A 303 6.71 10.00 10.96
N ARG A 304 5.64 10.69 11.36
CA ARG A 304 4.76 11.43 10.45
C ARG A 304 4.38 12.79 11.00
N THR A 305 3.97 13.68 10.11
CA THR A 305 3.29 14.92 10.53
C THR A 305 1.87 14.57 11.00
N ALA A 306 1.44 15.20 12.08
CA ALA A 306 0.09 15.08 12.59
C ALA A 306 -0.91 15.58 11.53
N PRO A 307 -2.02 14.86 11.30
CA PRO A 307 -3.07 15.35 10.42
C PRO A 307 -3.53 16.73 10.88
N THR A 308 -3.61 17.68 9.94
CA THR A 308 -4.19 19.01 10.19
C THR A 308 -5.71 18.97 10.35
N GLU A 309 -6.36 17.89 9.92
CA GLU A 309 -7.80 17.67 10.04
C GLU A 309 -8.10 16.32 10.71
N LYS A 310 -9.32 16.18 11.27
CA LYS A 310 -9.74 14.91 11.87
C LYS A 310 -9.84 13.84 10.78
N ALA A 311 -9.23 12.69 11.06
CA ALA A 311 -9.49 11.41 10.41
C ALA A 311 -10.94 11.30 9.90
N SER A 312 -11.13 11.20 8.58
CA SER A 312 -12.42 10.78 8.04
C SER A 312 -12.67 9.35 8.51
N THR A 313 -13.90 9.04 8.94
CA THR A 313 -14.27 7.64 9.15
C THR A 313 -14.29 6.94 7.80
N ARG A 314 -13.79 5.71 7.71
CA ARG A 314 -13.89 4.87 6.51
C ARG A 314 -15.32 4.96 5.95
N GLN A 315 -15.46 5.47 4.73
CA GLN A 315 -16.76 5.69 4.08
C GLN A 315 -17.10 4.59 3.08
N VAL A 316 -16.10 3.77 2.71
CA VAL A 316 -16.21 2.71 1.71
C VAL A 316 -15.87 1.35 2.33
N GLU A 317 -16.84 0.43 2.25
CA GLU A 317 -16.66 -0.98 2.57
C GLU A 317 -16.68 -1.78 1.26
N ILE A 318 -15.58 -2.46 0.92
CA ILE A 318 -15.51 -3.32 -0.26
C ILE A 318 -16.22 -4.63 0.05
N LEU A 319 -17.24 -4.95 -0.74
CA LEU A 319 -18.10 -6.13 -0.55
C LEU A 319 -17.60 -7.34 -1.35
N GLY A 320 -16.78 -7.09 -2.36
CA GLY A 320 -16.00 -8.07 -3.11
C GLY A 320 -15.52 -7.53 -4.46
N VAL A 321 -14.53 -8.22 -5.00
CA VAL A 321 -13.95 -8.01 -6.33
C VAL A 321 -13.93 -9.36 -7.03
N TRP A 322 -14.42 -9.43 -8.26
CA TRP A 322 -14.52 -10.67 -9.00
C TRP A 322 -13.95 -10.52 -10.40
N ASN A 323 -13.12 -11.49 -10.76
CA ASN A 323 -12.58 -11.64 -12.09
C ASN A 323 -13.54 -12.50 -12.92
N ALA A 324 -13.96 -11.94 -14.04
CA ALA A 324 -14.92 -12.54 -14.97
C ALA A 324 -14.24 -13.05 -16.26
N GLY A 325 -12.91 -13.15 -16.29
CA GLY A 325 -12.17 -13.64 -17.45
C GLY A 325 -12.27 -12.69 -18.65
N GLU A 326 -12.92 -13.11 -19.74
CA GLU A 326 -13.15 -12.24 -20.91
C GLU A 326 -14.10 -11.08 -20.63
N HIS A 327 -14.82 -11.15 -19.52
CA HIS A 327 -15.81 -10.17 -19.12
C HIS A 327 -15.24 -9.11 -18.16
N GLY A 328 -13.93 -9.05 -17.92
CA GLY A 328 -13.30 -8.01 -17.08
C GLY A 328 -13.45 -8.25 -15.58
N VAL A 329 -13.43 -7.17 -14.79
CA VAL A 329 -13.49 -7.20 -13.32
C VAL A 329 -14.74 -6.47 -12.84
N MET A 330 -15.42 -7.08 -11.88
CA MET A 330 -16.56 -6.49 -11.17
C MET A 330 -16.18 -6.19 -9.74
N GLU A 331 -16.44 -4.98 -9.27
CA GLU A 331 -16.28 -4.57 -7.88
C GLU A 331 -17.64 -4.17 -7.32
N LEU A 332 -17.99 -4.65 -6.13
CA LEU A 332 -19.12 -4.13 -5.36
C LEU A 332 -18.60 -3.51 -4.07
N ARG A 333 -19.14 -2.34 -3.72
CA ARG A 333 -18.78 -1.57 -2.54
C ARG A 333 -20.01 -0.97 -1.90
N ARG A 334 -19.99 -0.82 -0.59
CA ARG A 334 -20.96 -0.03 0.18
C ARG A 334 -20.37 1.32 0.46
N VAL A 335 -21.00 2.38 -0.04
CA VAL A 335 -20.62 3.77 0.16
C VAL A 335 -21.78 4.48 0.86
N ASN A 336 -21.55 4.99 2.07
CA ASN A 336 -22.60 5.67 2.86
C ASN A 336 -23.91 4.85 3.02
N GLY A 337 -23.80 3.52 3.06
CA GLY A 337 -24.94 2.60 3.19
C GLY A 337 -25.58 2.15 1.87
N GLN A 338 -25.26 2.79 0.75
CA GLN A 338 -25.71 2.41 -0.59
C GLN A 338 -24.72 1.44 -1.24
N ILE A 339 -25.19 0.39 -1.91
CA ILE A 339 -24.32 -0.54 -2.62
C ILE A 339 -24.19 -0.12 -4.08
N GLU A 340 -22.96 0.14 -4.47
CA GLU A 340 -22.56 0.53 -5.80
C GLU A 340 -21.51 -0.44 -6.33
N GLY A 341 -21.34 -0.49 -7.64
CA GLY A 341 -20.27 -1.28 -8.24
C GLY A 341 -19.77 -0.69 -9.55
N ASP A 342 -18.56 -1.09 -9.92
CA ASP A 342 -17.99 -0.80 -11.24
C ASP A 342 -17.73 -2.11 -11.97
N TYR A 343 -17.95 -2.07 -13.28
CA TYR A 343 -17.63 -3.16 -14.18
C TYR A 343 -16.67 -2.69 -15.26
N SER A 344 -15.49 -3.32 -15.34
CA SER A 344 -14.39 -2.79 -16.15
C SER A 344 -14.62 -2.90 -17.65
N LEU A 345 -15.49 -3.79 -18.14
CA LEU A 345 -15.63 -4.02 -19.58
C LEU A 345 -16.28 -2.84 -20.33
N ASP A 346 -17.29 -2.21 -19.73
CA ASP A 346 -18.09 -1.15 -20.36
C ASP A 346 -18.11 0.15 -19.57
N ASN A 347 -17.34 0.24 -18.47
CA ASN A 347 -17.40 1.33 -17.51
C ASN A 347 -18.81 1.55 -16.93
N GLY A 348 -19.65 0.52 -16.97
CA GLY A 348 -20.97 0.50 -16.37
C GLY A 348 -20.88 0.54 -14.85
N ALA A 349 -21.78 1.32 -14.24
CA ALA A 349 -21.97 1.31 -12.80
C ALA A 349 -23.15 0.39 -12.46
N VAL A 350 -23.05 -0.28 -11.31
CA VAL A 350 -24.14 -1.09 -10.76
C VAL A 350 -24.67 -0.39 -9.51
N LEU A 351 -25.99 -0.32 -9.37
CA LEU A 351 -26.63 0.19 -8.16
C LEU A 351 -27.69 -0.80 -7.68
N GLY A 352 -27.68 -1.20 -6.41
CA GLY A 352 -28.66 -2.17 -5.92
C GLY A 352 -28.49 -2.54 -4.45
N ASP A 353 -29.04 -3.69 -4.08
CA ASP A 353 -29.03 -4.21 -2.71
C ASP A 353 -28.94 -5.75 -2.68
N PHE A 354 -28.44 -6.28 -1.56
CA PHE A 354 -28.56 -7.70 -1.26
C PHE A 354 -30.00 -8.02 -0.81
N VAL A 355 -30.69 -8.86 -1.57
CA VAL A 355 -32.03 -9.36 -1.23
C VAL A 355 -31.96 -10.65 -0.40
N SER A 356 -30.80 -11.30 -0.38
CA SER A 356 -30.43 -12.39 0.54
C SER A 356 -28.91 -12.42 0.75
N ASP A 357 -28.41 -13.33 1.60
CA ASP A 357 -26.97 -13.49 1.84
C ASP A 357 -26.17 -13.86 0.57
N THR A 358 -26.85 -14.38 -0.45
CA THR A 358 -26.23 -14.89 -1.69
C THR A 358 -26.83 -14.29 -2.95
N VAL A 359 -27.74 -13.32 -2.86
CA VAL A 359 -28.37 -12.71 -4.04
C VAL A 359 -28.33 -11.20 -3.92
N PHE A 360 -27.71 -10.57 -4.92
CA PHE A 360 -27.76 -9.13 -5.14
C PHE A 360 -28.66 -8.84 -6.33
N GLU A 361 -29.53 -7.84 -6.20
CA GLU A 361 -30.35 -7.31 -7.29
C GLU A 361 -30.11 -5.82 -7.44
N GLY A 362 -30.02 -5.36 -8.69
CA GLY A 362 -29.70 -3.97 -8.99
C GLY A 362 -29.96 -3.59 -10.44
N ASP A 363 -29.45 -2.43 -10.81
CA ASP A 363 -29.63 -1.82 -12.12
C ASP A 363 -28.27 -1.46 -12.74
N TRP A 364 -28.16 -1.63 -14.05
CA TRP A 364 -27.02 -1.16 -14.86
C TRP A 364 -27.18 0.32 -15.20
N VAL A 365 -26.36 1.15 -14.58
CA VAL A 365 -26.38 2.62 -14.69
C VAL A 365 -25.30 3.06 -15.67
N GLU A 366 -25.73 3.61 -16.80
CA GLU A 366 -24.85 4.05 -17.90
C GLU A 366 -25.57 5.13 -18.73
N ASP A 367 -24.97 6.32 -18.80
CA ASP A 367 -25.60 7.48 -19.45
C ASP A 367 -25.53 7.44 -20.99
N ASP A 368 -24.58 6.68 -21.55
CA ASP A 368 -24.31 6.61 -22.99
C ASP A 368 -24.93 5.39 -23.68
N SER A 369 -25.74 4.62 -22.96
CA SER A 369 -26.41 3.45 -23.54
C SER A 369 -27.45 3.85 -24.59
N ARG A 370 -27.50 3.05 -25.67
CA ARG A 370 -28.50 3.19 -26.76
C ARG A 370 -29.91 2.77 -26.34
N LYS A 371 -30.03 2.04 -25.23
CA LYS A 371 -31.30 1.68 -24.60
C LYS A 371 -31.35 2.36 -23.24
N ARG A 372 -32.53 2.83 -22.83
CA ARG A 372 -32.72 3.54 -21.57
C ARG A 372 -34.08 3.17 -20.99
N CYS A 373 -34.13 3.09 -19.68
CA CYS A 373 -35.37 2.93 -18.94
C CYS A 373 -36.05 4.29 -18.78
N ASP A 374 -37.37 4.31 -18.56
CA ASP A 374 -38.12 5.57 -18.39
C ASP A 374 -37.79 6.32 -17.07
N SER A 375 -37.11 5.64 -16.14
CA SER A 375 -36.71 6.20 -14.85
C SER A 375 -35.20 6.36 -14.75
N LYS A 376 -34.76 7.12 -13.74
CA LYS A 376 -33.34 7.35 -13.44
C LYS A 376 -32.96 6.66 -12.13
N LYS A 377 -31.69 6.29 -12.01
CA LYS A 377 -31.09 5.73 -10.80
C LYS A 377 -30.00 6.68 -10.34
N ASP A 378 -30.16 7.21 -9.14
CA ASP A 378 -29.30 8.27 -8.59
C ASP A 378 -29.03 9.43 -9.57
N GLY A 379 -30.09 9.89 -10.27
CA GLY A 379 -30.00 10.97 -11.26
C GLY A 379 -29.42 10.59 -12.63
N ARG A 380 -28.88 9.37 -12.78
CA ARG A 380 -28.28 8.84 -14.01
C ARG A 380 -29.23 7.95 -14.80
N GLU A 381 -28.98 7.82 -16.10
CA GLU A 381 -29.72 6.86 -16.93
C GLU A 381 -29.29 5.44 -16.60
N HIS A 382 -30.22 4.51 -16.72
CA HIS A 382 -29.96 3.07 -16.61
C HIS A 382 -30.69 2.38 -17.75
N TRP A 383 -30.25 1.17 -18.09
CA TRP A 383 -30.79 0.46 -19.27
C TRP A 383 -31.34 -0.93 -18.97
N GLY A 384 -31.03 -1.49 -17.80
CA GLY A 384 -31.42 -2.85 -17.47
C GLY A 384 -31.29 -3.20 -16.00
N HIS A 385 -31.80 -4.38 -15.69
CA HIS A 385 -31.73 -5.01 -14.38
C HIS A 385 -30.61 -6.05 -14.38
N LEU A 386 -29.95 -6.17 -13.23
CA LEU A 386 -28.90 -7.13 -12.92
C LEU A 386 -29.31 -7.95 -11.70
N ARG A 387 -29.11 -9.26 -11.77
CA ARG A 387 -29.16 -10.16 -10.62
C ARG A 387 -27.86 -10.94 -10.54
N ILE A 388 -27.21 -10.91 -9.39
CA ILE A 388 -25.98 -11.65 -9.13
C ILE A 388 -26.31 -12.72 -8.09
N GLU A 389 -26.11 -13.98 -8.47
CA GLU A 389 -26.29 -15.12 -7.59
C GLU A 389 -24.92 -15.65 -7.18
N PHE A 390 -24.56 -15.48 -5.91
CA PHE A 390 -23.35 -16.00 -5.33
C PHE A 390 -23.52 -17.47 -4.92
N GLU A 391 -22.48 -18.28 -5.10
CA GLU A 391 -22.54 -19.70 -4.74
C GLU A 391 -22.63 -19.93 -3.22
N THR A 392 -22.03 -19.03 -2.44
CA THR A 392 -21.95 -19.10 -0.98
C THR A 392 -22.09 -17.70 -0.38
N ALA A 393 -22.36 -17.62 0.93
CA ALA A 393 -22.39 -16.34 1.65
C ALA A 393 -21.00 -15.68 1.73
N GLN A 394 -19.93 -16.46 1.49
CA GLN A 394 -18.56 -15.98 1.33
C GLN A 394 -18.31 -15.35 -0.05
N ARG A 395 -19.27 -15.49 -0.98
CA ARG A 395 -19.26 -14.87 -2.31
C ARG A 395 -18.08 -15.27 -3.19
N ASP A 396 -17.60 -16.50 -3.02
CA ASP A 396 -16.39 -17.02 -3.70
C ASP A 396 -16.52 -17.13 -5.23
N ALA A 397 -17.73 -17.20 -5.74
CA ALA A 397 -18.04 -17.18 -7.16
C ALA A 397 -19.48 -16.71 -7.34
N PHE A 398 -19.79 -16.22 -8.54
CA PHE A 398 -21.14 -15.81 -8.86
C PHE A 398 -21.53 -16.12 -10.31
N ASP A 399 -22.84 -16.18 -10.53
CA ASP A 399 -23.49 -16.08 -11.83
C ASP A 399 -24.23 -14.75 -11.93
N VAL A 400 -23.93 -13.98 -12.98
CA VAL A 400 -24.62 -12.73 -13.32
C VAL A 400 -25.72 -13.05 -14.32
N PHE A 401 -26.92 -12.51 -14.08
CA PHE A 401 -28.06 -12.53 -14.98
C PHE A 401 -28.49 -11.10 -15.27
N TRP A 402 -28.75 -10.78 -16.54
CA TRP A 402 -29.16 -9.43 -16.91
C TRP A 402 -30.29 -9.40 -17.94
N ARG A 403 -31.06 -8.30 -17.94
CA ARG A 403 -32.15 -8.04 -18.89
C ARG A 403 -32.38 -6.55 -19.09
N TYR A 404 -32.96 -6.15 -20.23
CA TYR A 404 -33.34 -4.74 -20.42
C TYR A 404 -34.58 -4.40 -19.59
N CYS A 405 -34.76 -3.11 -19.29
CA CYS A 405 -36.00 -2.65 -18.67
C CYS A 405 -37.25 -3.05 -19.47
N GLY A 406 -38.27 -3.51 -18.75
CA GLY A 406 -39.54 -3.96 -19.33
C GLY A 406 -39.53 -5.40 -19.86
N GLU A 407 -38.38 -6.09 -19.81
CA GLU A 407 -38.30 -7.51 -20.13
C GLU A 407 -38.50 -8.38 -18.89
N GLU A 408 -39.17 -9.52 -19.07
CA GLU A 408 -39.42 -10.48 -17.98
C GLU A 408 -38.34 -11.57 -17.92
N GLU A 409 -37.71 -11.92 -19.03
CA GLU A 409 -36.71 -12.99 -19.14
C GLU A 409 -35.27 -12.44 -19.20
N ASP A 410 -34.34 -13.17 -18.56
CA ASP A 410 -32.91 -12.88 -18.61
C ASP A 410 -32.34 -13.15 -20.01
N ARG A 411 -31.48 -12.27 -20.49
CA ARG A 411 -30.90 -12.34 -21.85
C ARG A 411 -29.55 -13.01 -21.92
N GLY A 412 -28.78 -12.94 -20.85
CA GLY A 412 -27.42 -13.46 -20.82
C GLY A 412 -27.00 -13.83 -19.42
N GLN A 413 -26.00 -14.70 -19.38
CA GLN A 413 -25.37 -15.15 -18.16
C GLN A 413 -23.86 -15.19 -18.37
N TRP A 414 -23.12 -14.72 -17.38
CA TRP A 414 -21.68 -14.94 -17.30
C TRP A 414 -21.29 -15.20 -15.84
N ARG A 415 -20.13 -15.83 -15.66
CA ARG A 415 -19.66 -16.29 -14.36
C ARG A 415 -18.42 -15.53 -13.94
N GLY A 416 -18.41 -15.08 -12.70
CA GLY A 416 -17.24 -14.50 -12.05
C GLY A 416 -16.71 -15.44 -10.99
N GLN A 417 -15.39 -15.39 -10.76
CA GLN A 417 -14.80 -15.96 -9.55
C GLN A 417 -14.33 -14.82 -8.67
N LEU A 418 -14.48 -14.99 -7.36
CA LEU A 418 -13.94 -14.04 -6.40
C LEU A 418 -12.45 -14.03 -6.62
N GLU A 419 -11.98 -12.87 -7.05
CA GLU A 419 -10.56 -12.62 -7.06
C GLU A 419 -10.23 -12.41 -5.58
N ARG A 420 -9.76 -13.46 -4.91
CA ARG A 420 -9.27 -13.40 -3.53
C ARG A 420 -7.93 -12.68 -3.47
N LEU A 421 -7.85 -11.54 -4.14
CA LEU A 421 -6.70 -10.67 -4.27
C LEU A 421 -7.25 -9.27 -4.47
N LEU A 422 -7.85 -8.71 -3.41
CA LEU A 422 -7.53 -7.38 -2.86
C LEU A 422 -8.03 -7.26 -1.41
#